data_AF-A0A961EVN3-F1
#
_entry.id   AF-A0A961EVN3-F1
#
_cell.length_a   1.000
_cell.length_b   1.000
_cell.length_c   1.000
_cell.angle_alpha   90.00
_cell.angle_beta   90.00
_cell.angle_gamma   90.00
#
_symmetry.space_group_name_H-M   'P 1'
#
loop_
_entity.id
_entity.type
_entity.pdbx_description
1 polymer ?
#
loop_
_entity_poly.entity_id
_entity_poly.type
_entity_poly.pdbx_seq_one_letter_code
_entity_poly.pdbx_strand_id
1 'polypeptide(L)'
;MQSLIEQDIVVQIIDVGPIIYPKMAAAYNPRDALQDEGHLARADSLEDLRLRIQSCSDRCAVISYLGFGTETIEIHRTVKTSGRLLLYEQVNALPPDEPSPVESGSLLARLRKYFFQDISSLPQRVWRSIRFRMRRDRDSGAQLVQPAPDLLIAGGLLSVSHLQFDSDRFRTIWAHAMDYDQYLATPKTDRGEPLIVMLDENFAFHPEFLIHKNRPADPETYYGTLNRLFDHLEESTGWKVVIAAHPRSDPDQISAFLAGRPLVIDKTIELVQKSRLVVGHASTAFNYAVLCRKPTLFVTMDQIEHVTGKRG
;
A
#
# COMPACT_ATOMS: atom_id res chain seq x y z
N MET A 1 15.47 -6.93 4.16
CA MET A 1 16.84 -6.36 4.07
C MET A 1 17.82 -7.12 4.95
N GLN A 2 17.64 -7.18 6.27
CA GLN A 2 18.55 -7.85 7.20
C GLN A 2 18.92 -9.29 6.82
N SER A 3 17.94 -10.12 6.44
CA SER A 3 18.18 -11.50 5.97
C SER A 3 19.04 -11.59 4.69
N LEU A 4 19.06 -10.55 3.84
CA LEU A 4 19.95 -10.48 2.67
C LEU A 4 21.37 -10.10 3.10
N ILE A 5 21.49 -9.15 4.03
CA ILE A 5 22.78 -8.72 4.60
C ILE A 5 23.46 -9.89 5.31
N GLU A 6 22.69 -10.70 6.05
CA GLU A 6 23.17 -11.93 6.72
C GLU A 6 23.66 -13.01 5.72
N GLN A 7 23.29 -12.89 4.45
CA GLN A 7 23.74 -13.76 3.35
C GLN A 7 24.86 -13.12 2.52
N ASP A 8 25.54 -12.10 3.06
CA ASP A 8 26.59 -11.34 2.39
C ASP A 8 26.14 -10.65 1.08
N ILE A 9 24.84 -10.35 0.97
CA ILE A 9 24.29 -9.59 -0.16
C ILE A 9 24.31 -8.10 0.19
N VAL A 10 25.03 -7.32 -0.61
CA VAL A 10 25.03 -5.85 -0.50
C VAL A 10 23.67 -5.32 -0.95
N VAL A 11 22.98 -4.61 -0.05
CA VAL A 11 21.69 -3.97 -0.32
C VAL A 11 21.84 -2.45 -0.27
N GLN A 12 21.28 -1.79 -1.29
CA GLN A 12 21.13 -0.33 -1.34
C GLN A 12 19.69 -0.01 -1.75
N ILE A 13 19.08 0.95 -1.06
CA ILE A 13 17.76 1.48 -1.39
C ILE A 13 17.98 2.80 -2.10
N ILE A 14 17.32 3.00 -3.25
CA ILE A 14 17.41 4.25 -4.01
C ILE A 14 16.04 4.91 -4.00
N ASP A 15 15.91 6.01 -3.24
CA ASP A 15 14.74 6.87 -3.28
C ASP A 15 14.72 7.67 -4.59
N VAL A 16 13.68 7.42 -5.39
CA VAL A 16 13.39 8.11 -6.65
C VAL A 16 12.21 9.07 -6.52
N GLY A 17 11.69 9.27 -5.31
CA GLY A 17 10.64 10.24 -4.98
C GLY A 17 10.89 11.64 -5.52
N PRO A 18 12.12 12.20 -5.53
CA PRO A 18 12.40 13.50 -6.15
C PRO A 18 12.11 13.56 -7.64
N ILE A 19 12.23 12.43 -8.36
CA ILE A 19 11.96 12.32 -9.79
C ILE A 19 10.44 12.23 -10.04
N ILE A 20 9.75 11.40 -9.26
CA ILE A 20 8.32 11.10 -9.44
C ILE A 20 7.42 12.20 -8.87
N TYR A 21 7.76 12.69 -7.67
CA TYR A 21 6.96 13.64 -6.89
C TYR A 21 7.85 14.75 -6.28
N PRO A 22 8.46 15.63 -7.10
CA PRO A 22 9.44 16.62 -6.63
C PRO A 22 8.88 17.57 -5.56
N LYS A 23 7.59 17.92 -5.64
CA LYS A 23 6.94 18.79 -4.64
C LYS A 23 6.83 18.12 -3.28
N MET A 24 6.49 16.83 -3.25
CA MET A 24 6.40 16.06 -2.02
C MET A 24 7.79 15.87 -1.42
N ALA A 25 8.78 15.50 -2.24
CA ALA A 25 10.16 15.30 -1.79
C ALA A 25 10.80 16.56 -1.17
N ALA A 26 10.31 17.76 -1.54
CA ALA A 26 10.73 19.02 -0.93
C ALA A 26 9.96 19.36 0.37
N ALA A 27 8.72 18.89 0.50
CA ALA A 27 7.82 19.24 1.60
C ALA A 27 7.74 18.19 2.70
N TYR A 28 8.19 16.97 2.44
CA TYR A 28 8.08 15.83 3.35
C TYR A 28 9.40 15.06 3.38
N ASN A 29 10.02 14.99 4.56
CA ASN A 29 11.18 14.16 4.82
C ASN A 29 10.86 13.26 6.02
N PRO A 30 10.39 12.02 5.79
CA PRO A 30 10.07 11.11 6.89
C PRO A 30 11.32 10.76 7.69
N ARG A 31 11.17 10.50 8.99
CA ARG A 31 12.17 9.71 9.71
C ARG A 31 12.19 8.31 9.10
N ASP A 32 13.31 7.93 8.53
CA ASP A 32 13.49 6.61 7.93
C ASP A 32 14.67 5.92 8.60
N ALA A 33 14.42 4.81 9.30
CA ALA A 33 15.45 4.02 9.97
C ALA A 33 16.57 3.60 8.98
N LEU A 34 16.25 3.50 7.69
CA LEU A 34 17.20 3.16 6.63
C LEU A 34 18.19 4.29 6.30
N GLN A 35 17.84 5.55 6.61
CA GLN A 35 18.78 6.68 6.51
C GLN A 35 19.88 6.53 7.56
N ASP A 36 19.50 6.18 8.79
CA ASP A 36 20.43 6.05 9.91
C ASP A 36 21.39 4.86 9.74
N GLU A 37 20.99 3.83 9.00
CA GLU A 37 21.83 2.66 8.67
C GLU A 37 22.71 2.86 7.42
N GLY A 38 22.62 4.00 6.73
CA GLY A 38 23.45 4.32 5.56
C GLY A 38 23.12 3.51 4.30
N HIS A 39 22.00 2.79 4.29
CA HIS A 39 21.54 1.99 3.14
C HIS A 39 20.70 2.80 2.15
N LEU A 40 20.21 3.99 2.54
CA LEU A 40 19.42 4.85 1.69
C LEU A 40 20.29 5.81 0.86
N ALA A 41 20.20 5.68 -0.46
CA ALA A 41 20.63 6.67 -1.43
C ALA A 41 19.42 7.38 -2.04
N ARG A 42 19.64 8.57 -2.58
CA ARG A 42 18.63 9.38 -3.26
C ARG A 42 19.07 9.66 -4.69
N ALA A 43 18.15 9.56 -5.64
CA ALA A 43 18.36 9.95 -7.02
C ALA A 43 17.53 11.20 -7.36
N ASP A 44 18.21 12.31 -7.67
CA ASP A 44 17.55 13.58 -7.99
C ASP A 44 17.21 13.73 -9.49
N SER A 45 17.73 12.85 -10.34
CA SER A 45 17.44 12.83 -11.77
C SER A 45 17.57 11.42 -12.35
N LEU A 46 17.04 11.21 -13.57
CA LEU A 46 17.20 9.95 -14.30
C LEU A 46 18.67 9.62 -14.59
N GLU A 47 19.51 10.63 -14.82
CA GLU A 47 20.94 10.43 -15.05
C GLU A 47 21.66 10.01 -13.77
N ASP A 48 21.31 10.60 -12.62
CA ASP A 48 21.86 10.17 -11.32
C ASP A 48 21.45 8.73 -11.00
N LEU A 49 20.17 8.39 -11.23
CA LEU A 49 19.69 7.01 -11.11
C LEU A 49 20.49 6.07 -12.02
N ARG A 50 20.71 6.45 -13.28
CA ARG A 50 21.49 5.66 -14.25
C ARG A 50 22.92 5.42 -13.77
N LEU A 51 23.60 6.46 -13.31
CA LEU A 51 24.98 6.37 -12.80
C LEU A 51 25.07 5.46 -11.57
N ARG A 52 24.10 5.54 -10.65
CA ARG A 52 24.02 4.67 -9.47
C ARG A 52 23.82 3.20 -9.83
N ILE A 53 22.93 2.90 -10.77
CA ILE A 53 22.71 1.51 -11.23
C ILE A 53 23.96 0.97 -11.97
N GLN A 54 24.66 1.84 -12.69
CA GLN A 54 25.89 1.47 -13.40
C GLN A 54 27.08 1.23 -12.45
N SER A 55 27.13 1.91 -11.30
CA SER A 55 28.19 1.68 -10.31
C SER A 55 28.02 0.37 -9.53
N CYS A 56 26.84 -0.25 -9.56
CA CYS A 56 26.63 -1.59 -9.00
C CYS A 56 27.45 -2.65 -9.76
N SER A 57 27.75 -3.77 -9.11
CA SER A 57 28.47 -4.88 -9.74
C SER A 57 27.69 -5.53 -10.91
N ASP A 58 28.37 -6.30 -11.75
CA ASP A 58 27.73 -7.06 -12.84
C ASP A 58 26.77 -8.14 -12.36
N ARG A 59 26.83 -8.49 -11.07
CA ARG A 59 25.88 -9.39 -10.41
C ARG A 59 24.89 -8.59 -9.56
N CYS A 60 24.32 -7.54 -10.14
CA CYS A 60 23.31 -6.71 -9.51
C CYS A 60 21.91 -7.02 -10.05
N ALA A 61 20.95 -7.11 -9.13
CA ALA A 61 19.53 -7.18 -9.42
C ALA A 61 18.83 -5.95 -8.80
N VAL A 62 17.91 -5.35 -9.55
CA VAL A 62 17.13 -4.20 -9.10
C VAL A 62 15.70 -4.66 -8.85
N ILE A 63 15.22 -4.48 -7.61
CA ILE A 63 13.83 -4.75 -7.23
C ILE A 63 13.08 -3.42 -7.22
N SER A 64 12.12 -3.26 -8.12
CA SER A 64 11.23 -2.10 -8.14
C SER A 64 10.00 -2.35 -7.28
N TYR A 65 9.80 -1.47 -6.30
CA TYR A 65 8.57 -1.34 -5.51
C TYR A 65 7.59 -0.32 -6.12
N LEU A 66 7.91 0.21 -7.31
CA LEU A 66 7.11 1.24 -7.94
C LEU A 66 5.93 0.62 -8.69
N GLY A 67 4.76 1.24 -8.53
CA GLY A 67 3.57 0.87 -9.30
C GLY A 67 3.71 1.17 -10.79
N PHE A 68 2.80 0.62 -11.60
CA PHE A 68 2.73 0.88 -13.03
C PHE A 68 1.89 2.13 -13.31
N GLY A 69 2.56 3.28 -13.42
CA GLY A 69 1.96 4.58 -13.78
C GLY A 69 2.79 5.32 -14.82
N THR A 70 2.24 6.39 -15.39
CA THR A 70 2.93 7.29 -16.33
C THR A 70 4.22 7.87 -15.76
N GLU A 71 4.19 8.15 -14.46
CA GLU A 71 5.22 8.81 -13.68
C GLU A 71 6.44 7.89 -13.44
N THR A 72 6.25 6.57 -13.53
CA THR A 72 7.29 5.56 -13.23
C THR A 72 7.91 4.94 -14.49
N ILE A 73 7.36 5.21 -15.68
CA ILE A 73 7.81 4.57 -16.94
C ILE A 73 9.29 4.83 -17.23
N GLU A 74 9.74 6.08 -17.12
CA GLU A 74 11.12 6.44 -17.44
C GLU A 74 12.12 5.85 -16.45
N ILE A 75 11.71 5.68 -15.19
CA ILE A 75 12.52 5.01 -14.16
C ILE A 75 12.69 3.54 -14.55
N HIS A 76 11.59 2.86 -14.84
CA HIS A 76 11.63 1.47 -15.28
C HIS A 76 12.43 1.27 -16.59
N ARG A 77 12.33 2.20 -17.55
CA ARG A 77 13.15 2.20 -18.77
C ARG A 77 14.63 2.35 -18.45
N THR A 78 14.98 3.31 -17.60
CA THR A 78 16.37 3.57 -17.17
C THR A 78 17.00 2.33 -16.54
N VAL A 79 16.24 1.64 -15.67
CA VAL A 79 16.71 0.37 -15.08
C VAL A 79 16.84 -0.71 -16.16
N LYS A 80 15.84 -0.89 -17.04
CA LYS A 80 15.87 -1.95 -18.05
C LYS A 80 17.02 -1.79 -19.05
N THR A 81 17.31 -0.56 -19.48
CA THR A 81 18.38 -0.29 -20.45
C THR A 81 19.78 -0.34 -19.83
N SER A 82 19.90 -0.34 -18.50
CA SER A 82 21.18 -0.53 -17.81
C SER A 82 21.76 -1.93 -17.99
N GLY A 83 20.97 -2.90 -18.44
CA GLY A 83 21.37 -4.31 -18.55
C GLY A 83 21.37 -5.07 -17.23
N ARG A 84 20.96 -4.44 -16.11
CA ARG A 84 20.76 -5.13 -14.83
C ARG A 84 19.46 -5.94 -14.83
N LEU A 85 19.44 -7.01 -14.05
CA LEU A 85 18.25 -7.84 -13.87
C LEU A 85 17.16 -7.01 -13.19
N LEU A 86 16.02 -6.82 -13.84
CA LEU A 86 14.90 -6.05 -13.31
C LEU A 86 13.81 -6.96 -12.74
N LEU A 87 13.53 -6.80 -11.45
CA LEU A 87 12.45 -7.48 -10.75
C LEU A 87 11.35 -6.48 -10.40
N TYR A 88 10.10 -6.87 -10.62
CA TYR A 88 8.96 -6.11 -10.12
C TYR A 88 8.32 -6.82 -8.94
N GLU A 89 8.05 -6.05 -7.91
CA GLU A 89 7.41 -6.49 -6.69
C GLU A 89 5.91 -6.15 -6.78
N GLN A 90 5.07 -7.17 -6.65
CA GLN A 90 3.61 -7.07 -6.63
C GLN A 90 3.06 -8.03 -5.55
N VAL A 91 3.34 -7.74 -4.29
CA VAL A 91 2.75 -8.38 -3.11
C VAL A 91 1.74 -7.41 -2.50
N ASN A 92 0.73 -7.93 -1.82
CA ASN A 92 -0.32 -7.13 -1.18
C ASN A 92 -1.24 -6.37 -2.18
N ALA A 93 -1.49 -6.93 -3.37
CA ALA A 93 -2.43 -6.35 -4.31
C ALA A 93 -3.84 -6.26 -3.68
N LEU A 94 -4.36 -5.03 -3.56
CA LEU A 94 -5.72 -4.80 -3.11
C LEU A 94 -6.72 -5.25 -4.18
N PRO A 95 -7.89 -5.80 -3.78
CA PRO A 95 -8.97 -6.00 -4.71
C PRO A 95 -9.33 -4.66 -5.35
N PRO A 96 -9.66 -4.64 -6.65
CA PRO A 96 -10.14 -3.42 -7.29
C PRO A 96 -11.39 -2.94 -6.56
N ASP A 97 -11.56 -1.62 -6.42
CA ASP A 97 -12.83 -1.06 -5.99
C ASP A 97 -13.95 -1.67 -6.85
N GLU A 98 -14.92 -2.33 -6.21
CA GLU A 98 -16.17 -2.58 -6.90
C GLU A 98 -16.72 -1.22 -7.32
N PRO A 99 -17.09 -1.05 -8.60
CA PRO A 99 -17.69 0.21 -9.01
C PRO A 99 -18.89 0.44 -8.10
N SER A 100 -18.84 1.53 -7.32
CA SER A 100 -19.99 2.00 -6.56
C SER A 100 -21.20 1.95 -7.49
N PRO A 101 -22.37 1.43 -7.07
CA PRO A 101 -23.56 1.45 -7.89
C PRO A 101 -23.85 2.91 -8.21
N VAL A 102 -23.36 3.37 -9.36
CA VAL A 102 -23.58 4.73 -9.81
C VAL A 102 -25.09 4.85 -9.95
N GLU A 103 -25.72 5.66 -9.09
CA GLU A 103 -27.01 6.26 -9.39
C GLU A 103 -26.80 7.17 -10.61
N SER A 104 -26.77 6.57 -11.80
CA SER A 104 -26.74 7.30 -13.06
C SER A 104 -27.94 6.87 -13.87
N GLY A 105 -28.90 7.79 -13.96
CA GLY A 105 -30.11 7.70 -14.78
C GLY A 105 -29.86 7.63 -16.29
N SER A 106 -28.72 7.12 -16.77
CA SER A 106 -28.50 6.92 -18.21
C SER A 106 -28.65 5.44 -18.59
N LEU A 107 -29.47 5.18 -19.60
CA LEU A 107 -29.71 3.84 -20.18
C LEU A 107 -28.41 3.14 -20.58
N LEU A 108 -27.39 3.91 -21.00
CA LEU A 108 -26.06 3.41 -21.38
C LEU A 108 -25.28 2.81 -20.20
N ALA A 109 -25.40 3.36 -19.00
CA ALA A 109 -24.74 2.80 -17.80
C ALA A 109 -25.39 1.48 -17.36
N ARG A 110 -26.73 1.38 -17.49
CA ARG A 110 -27.47 0.13 -17.24
C ARG A 110 -27.17 -0.93 -18.29
N LEU A 111 -27.06 -0.56 -19.56
CA LEU A 111 -26.69 -1.49 -20.64
C LEU A 111 -25.23 -1.99 -20.50
N ARG A 112 -24.30 -1.15 -20.03
CA ARG A 112 -22.94 -1.57 -19.67
C ARG A 112 -22.93 -2.65 -18.59
N LYS A 113 -23.82 -2.58 -17.60
CA LYS A 113 -23.92 -3.58 -16.52
C LYS A 113 -24.20 -4.99 -17.08
N TYR A 114 -25.08 -5.09 -18.09
CA TYR A 114 -25.39 -6.37 -18.74
C TYR A 114 -24.31 -6.84 -19.72
N PHE A 115 -23.68 -5.93 -20.46
CA PHE A 115 -22.59 -6.30 -21.39
C PHE A 115 -21.30 -6.74 -20.68
N PHE A 116 -21.04 -6.31 -19.45
CA PHE A 116 -19.83 -6.69 -18.70
C PHE A 116 -20.04 -7.86 -17.72
N GLN A 117 -21.28 -8.17 -17.33
CA GLN A 117 -21.55 -9.35 -16.49
C GLN A 117 -21.34 -10.67 -17.24
N ASP A 118 -21.44 -10.66 -18.58
CA ASP A 118 -21.31 -11.86 -19.43
C ASP A 118 -19.97 -11.92 -20.20
N ILE A 119 -18.93 -11.25 -19.67
CA ILE A 119 -17.54 -11.32 -20.19
C ILE A 119 -16.65 -12.21 -19.31
N SER A 120 -17.15 -12.69 -18.18
CA SER A 120 -16.49 -13.66 -17.29
C SER A 120 -16.27 -15.05 -17.93
N SER A 121 -16.92 -15.32 -19.07
CA SER A 121 -16.76 -16.53 -19.88
C SER A 121 -15.55 -16.49 -20.83
N LEU A 122 -14.94 -15.32 -21.05
CA LEU A 122 -13.74 -15.21 -21.87
C LEU A 122 -12.51 -15.65 -21.08
N PRO A 123 -11.64 -16.53 -21.63
CA PRO A 123 -10.40 -16.90 -20.98
C PRO A 123 -9.62 -15.65 -20.57
N GLN A 124 -9.11 -15.59 -19.33
CA GLN A 124 -8.41 -14.41 -18.78
C GLN A 124 -7.34 -13.83 -19.74
N ARG A 125 -6.71 -14.69 -20.55
CA ARG A 125 -5.77 -14.30 -21.61
C ARG A 125 -6.38 -13.35 -22.65
N VAL A 126 -7.59 -13.66 -23.15
CA VAL A 126 -8.28 -12.84 -24.17
C VAL A 126 -8.68 -11.48 -23.58
N TRP A 127 -9.11 -11.47 -22.33
CA TRP A 127 -9.47 -10.23 -21.63
C TRP A 127 -8.27 -9.31 -21.42
N ARG A 128 -7.12 -9.87 -21.04
CA ARG A 128 -5.85 -9.14 -20.91
C ARG A 128 -5.44 -8.48 -22.24
N SER A 129 -5.53 -9.19 -23.36
CA SER A 129 -5.19 -8.66 -24.68
C SER A 129 -6.08 -7.49 -25.13
N ILE A 130 -7.37 -7.54 -24.80
CA ILE A 130 -8.34 -6.48 -25.13
C ILE A 130 -8.11 -5.24 -24.25
N ARG A 131 -7.91 -5.42 -22.94
CA ARG A 131 -7.66 -4.30 -22.00
C ARG A 131 -6.32 -3.61 -22.28
N PHE A 132 -5.29 -4.37 -22.67
CA PHE A 132 -3.99 -3.85 -23.10
C PHE A 132 -4.10 -2.96 -24.35
N ARG A 133 -4.98 -3.30 -25.31
CA ARG A 133 -5.24 -2.47 -26.50
C ARG A 133 -6.00 -1.17 -26.21
N MET A 134 -6.83 -1.15 -25.16
CA MET A 134 -7.77 -0.06 -24.91
C MET A 134 -7.23 1.07 -24.02
N ARG A 135 -6.12 0.88 -23.29
CA ARG A 135 -5.53 1.93 -22.45
C ARG A 135 -4.47 2.72 -23.23
N ARG A 136 -4.95 3.61 -24.12
CA ARG A 136 -4.19 4.75 -24.62
C ARG A 136 -4.23 5.86 -23.59
N ASP A 137 -3.15 6.62 -23.47
CA ASP A 137 -3.18 7.89 -22.77
C ASP A 137 -4.32 8.76 -23.32
N ARG A 138 -5.16 9.29 -22.43
CA ARG A 138 -6.33 10.10 -22.81
C ARG A 138 -5.91 11.44 -23.43
N ASP A 139 -4.69 11.91 -23.16
CA ASP A 139 -4.18 13.19 -23.66
C ASP A 139 -3.25 13.04 -24.87
N SER A 140 -2.39 12.00 -24.92
CA SER A 140 -1.39 11.84 -26.02
C SER A 140 -1.69 10.74 -27.04
N GLY A 141 -2.64 9.82 -26.77
CA GLY A 141 -2.94 8.71 -27.69
C GLY A 141 -1.81 7.69 -27.88
N ALA A 142 -0.70 7.78 -27.13
CA ALA A 142 0.38 6.81 -27.14
C ALA A 142 0.02 5.55 -26.34
N GLN A 143 0.49 4.39 -26.80
CA GLN A 143 0.54 3.19 -25.97
C GLN A 143 1.67 3.37 -24.96
N LEU A 144 1.33 3.59 -23.70
CA LEU A 144 2.27 3.66 -22.60
C LEU A 144 2.77 2.23 -22.29
N VAL A 145 3.69 1.72 -23.10
CA VAL A 145 4.30 0.40 -22.89
C VAL A 145 5.40 0.55 -21.85
N GLN A 146 5.07 0.16 -20.62
CA GLN A 146 6.05 -0.09 -19.55
C GLN A 146 7.00 -1.23 -19.98
N PRO A 147 8.30 -1.18 -19.66
CA PRO A 147 9.18 -2.31 -19.93
C PRO A 147 8.79 -3.50 -19.03
N ALA A 148 8.71 -4.69 -19.62
CA ALA A 148 8.44 -5.92 -18.88
C ALA A 148 9.59 -6.23 -17.92
N PRO A 149 9.29 -6.74 -16.70
CA PRO A 149 10.34 -7.21 -15.81
C PRO A 149 11.02 -8.45 -16.40
N ASP A 150 12.20 -8.79 -15.89
CA ASP A 150 12.79 -10.10 -16.12
C ASP A 150 12.14 -11.14 -15.19
N LEU A 151 11.86 -10.75 -13.94
CA LEU A 151 11.14 -11.55 -12.96
C LEU A 151 10.05 -10.73 -12.27
N LEU A 152 8.91 -11.36 -12.05
CA LEU A 152 7.84 -10.81 -11.21
C LEU A 152 7.82 -11.54 -9.87
N ILE A 153 7.90 -10.82 -8.76
CA ILE A 153 7.62 -11.33 -7.43
C ILE A 153 6.14 -11.05 -7.15
N ALA A 154 5.33 -12.10 -6.99
CA ALA A 154 3.87 -11.99 -6.87
C ALA A 154 3.34 -12.63 -5.59
N GLY A 155 2.50 -11.89 -4.87
CA GLY A 155 1.82 -12.33 -3.64
C GLY A 155 0.31 -12.53 -3.85
N GLY A 156 -0.09 -13.75 -4.23
CA GLY A 156 -1.50 -14.09 -4.47
C GLY A 156 -2.00 -13.78 -5.89
N LEU A 157 -3.15 -14.35 -6.27
CA LEU A 157 -3.63 -14.33 -7.67
C LEU A 157 -4.02 -12.93 -8.19
N LEU A 158 -4.39 -12.00 -7.31
CA LEU A 158 -4.71 -10.62 -7.69
C LEU A 158 -3.47 -9.83 -8.14
N SER A 159 -2.29 -10.17 -7.65
CA SER A 159 -1.04 -9.53 -8.06
C SER A 159 -0.70 -9.71 -9.54
N VAL A 160 -1.28 -10.72 -10.18
CA VAL A 160 -1.09 -10.98 -11.61
C VAL A 160 -2.31 -10.65 -12.46
N SER A 161 -3.47 -10.35 -11.87
CA SER A 161 -4.70 -10.08 -12.63
C SER A 161 -4.67 -8.72 -13.33
N HIS A 162 -3.96 -7.74 -12.76
CA HIS A 162 -3.93 -6.35 -13.23
C HIS A 162 -2.67 -5.98 -14.02
N LEU A 163 -1.74 -6.92 -14.19
CA LEU A 163 -0.50 -6.67 -14.92
C LEU A 163 -0.77 -6.28 -16.37
N GLN A 164 -0.03 -5.28 -16.81
CA GLN A 164 -0.10 -4.74 -18.16
C GLN A 164 0.93 -5.40 -19.09
N PHE A 165 1.43 -6.58 -18.71
CA PHE A 165 2.44 -7.31 -19.46
C PHE A 165 1.88 -8.64 -19.97
N ASP A 166 2.40 -9.08 -21.10
CA ASP A 166 2.18 -10.45 -21.55
C ASP A 166 2.93 -11.43 -20.63
N SER A 167 2.22 -12.42 -20.08
CA SER A 167 2.76 -13.35 -19.09
C SER A 167 3.93 -14.17 -19.60
N ASP A 168 4.08 -14.28 -20.92
CA ASP A 168 5.12 -15.09 -21.55
C ASP A 168 6.46 -14.35 -21.64
N ARG A 169 6.52 -13.08 -21.21
CA ARG A 169 7.72 -12.22 -21.28
C ARG A 169 8.57 -12.18 -20.00
N PHE A 170 8.10 -12.80 -18.92
CA PHE A 170 8.77 -12.76 -17.62
C PHE A 170 8.50 -14.04 -16.83
N ARG A 171 9.37 -14.37 -15.87
CA ARG A 171 9.12 -15.49 -14.95
C ARG A 171 8.49 -14.98 -13.65
N THR A 172 7.48 -15.67 -13.14
CA THR A 172 6.89 -15.35 -11.84
C THR A 172 7.54 -16.16 -10.73
N ILE A 173 7.91 -15.49 -9.65
CA ILE A 173 8.28 -16.05 -8.34
C ILE A 173 7.09 -15.79 -7.42
N TRP A 174 6.45 -16.86 -6.96
CA TRP A 174 5.35 -16.76 -6.01
C TRP A 174 5.92 -16.61 -4.60
N ALA A 175 5.59 -15.50 -3.97
CA ALA A 175 5.96 -15.16 -2.61
C ALA A 175 4.71 -15.02 -1.74
N HIS A 176 4.88 -14.95 -0.43
CA HIS A 176 3.80 -14.60 0.47
C HIS A 176 3.51 -13.09 0.42
N ALA A 177 2.34 -12.72 0.92
CA ALA A 177 2.09 -11.35 1.33
C ALA A 177 2.92 -11.02 2.58
N MET A 178 3.36 -9.77 2.71
CA MET A 178 4.31 -9.36 3.76
C MET A 178 3.74 -9.60 5.17
N ASP A 179 2.46 -9.31 5.35
CA ASP A 179 1.71 -9.54 6.58
C ASP A 179 1.65 -11.02 6.99
N TYR A 180 1.60 -11.92 6.02
CA TYR A 180 1.65 -13.36 6.27
C TYR A 180 3.04 -13.79 6.74
N ASP A 181 4.11 -13.29 6.13
CA ASP A 181 5.47 -13.57 6.58
C ASP A 181 5.73 -13.03 8.00
N GLN A 182 5.28 -11.80 8.28
CA GLN A 182 5.34 -11.24 9.64
C GLN A 182 4.53 -12.10 10.61
N TYR A 183 3.34 -12.57 10.21
CA TYR A 183 2.58 -13.52 11.00
C TYR A 183 3.37 -14.79 11.28
N LEU A 184 3.96 -15.45 10.30
CA LEU A 184 4.74 -16.66 10.51
C LEU A 184 5.94 -16.44 11.45
N ALA A 185 6.59 -15.28 11.36
CA ALA A 185 7.72 -14.92 12.21
C ALA A 185 7.33 -14.56 13.65
N THR A 186 6.13 -14.04 13.89
CA THR A 186 5.70 -13.61 15.23
C THR A 186 5.31 -14.81 16.11
N PRO A 187 5.92 -14.97 17.32
CA PRO A 187 5.57 -16.00 18.27
C PRO A 187 4.09 -15.97 18.65
N LYS A 188 3.42 -17.12 18.56
CA LYS A 188 1.97 -17.22 18.82
C LYS A 188 1.67 -17.13 20.31
N THR A 189 0.58 -16.44 20.64
CA THR A 189 0.04 -16.38 22.01
C THR A 189 -1.34 -17.02 22.04
N ASP A 190 -1.60 -17.84 23.06
CA ASP A 190 -2.87 -18.58 23.17
C ASP A 190 -3.99 -17.78 23.86
N ARG A 191 -3.68 -16.63 24.46
CA ARG A 191 -4.62 -15.87 25.29
C ARG A 191 -4.76 -14.43 24.84
N GLY A 192 -5.99 -14.05 24.51
CA GLY A 192 -6.38 -12.66 24.32
C GLY A 192 -6.49 -11.92 25.66
N GLU A 193 -5.70 -10.87 25.80
CA GLU A 193 -5.78 -9.87 26.87
C GLU A 193 -7.06 -9.03 26.72
N PRO A 194 -7.59 -8.43 27.81
CA PRO A 194 -8.74 -7.52 27.76
C PRO A 194 -8.35 -6.19 27.09
N LEU A 195 -8.06 -6.27 25.80
CA LEU A 195 -7.47 -5.22 24.97
C LEU A 195 -8.26 -5.08 23.66
N ILE A 196 -8.54 -3.84 23.32
CA ILE A 196 -9.06 -3.41 22.03
C ILE A 196 -7.92 -2.70 21.29
N VAL A 197 -7.65 -3.11 20.05
CA VAL A 197 -6.62 -2.47 19.21
C VAL A 197 -7.29 -1.66 18.14
N MET A 198 -7.03 -0.36 18.12
CA MET A 198 -7.37 0.51 16.99
C MET A 198 -6.23 0.51 15.98
N LEU A 199 -6.53 0.16 14.73
CA LEU A 199 -5.61 0.28 13.60
C LEU A 199 -5.66 1.71 13.05
N ASP A 200 -4.63 2.51 13.33
CA ASP A 200 -4.51 3.87 12.80
C ASP A 200 -3.98 3.86 11.35
N GLU A 201 -4.49 4.80 10.56
CA GLU A 201 -4.11 5.03 9.15
C GLU A 201 -3.50 6.42 8.95
N ASN A 202 -3.26 7.15 10.05
CA ASN A 202 -2.80 8.53 10.04
C ASN A 202 -3.72 9.46 9.23
N PHE A 203 -5.03 9.20 9.21
CA PHE A 203 -5.96 9.79 8.25
C PHE A 203 -6.03 11.34 8.28
N ALA A 204 -5.74 11.95 9.43
CA ALA A 204 -5.73 13.41 9.58
C ALA A 204 -4.41 14.06 9.13
N PHE A 205 -3.31 13.30 9.04
CA PHE A 205 -1.96 13.81 8.78
C PHE A 205 -1.20 13.04 7.70
N HIS A 206 -1.86 12.14 6.95
CA HIS A 206 -1.17 11.27 6.01
C HIS A 206 -0.50 12.08 4.90
N PRO A 207 0.79 11.85 4.58
CA PRO A 207 1.52 12.64 3.60
C PRO A 207 0.96 12.51 2.17
N GLU A 208 0.13 11.51 1.89
CA GLU A 208 -0.52 11.38 0.58
C GLU A 208 -1.43 12.56 0.23
N PHE A 209 -1.93 13.33 1.19
CA PHE A 209 -2.65 14.58 0.91
C PHE A 209 -1.76 15.67 0.30
N LEU A 210 -0.43 15.52 0.35
CA LEU A 210 0.50 16.39 -0.39
C LEU A 210 0.53 16.04 -1.89
N ILE A 211 0.19 14.80 -2.24
CA ILE A 211 0.19 14.27 -3.60
C ILE A 211 -1.21 14.40 -4.22
N HIS A 212 -2.22 13.92 -3.48
CA HIS A 212 -3.60 13.92 -3.89
C HIS A 212 -4.26 15.22 -3.44
N LYS A 213 -4.97 15.91 -4.33
CA LYS A 213 -5.67 17.18 -4.04
C LYS A 213 -6.86 17.04 -3.06
N ASN A 214 -6.92 15.94 -2.31
CA ASN A 214 -7.92 15.70 -1.29
C ASN A 214 -7.54 16.48 -0.03
N ARG A 215 -8.55 16.97 0.68
CA ARG A 215 -8.31 17.62 1.97
C ARG A 215 -8.21 16.54 3.05
N PRO A 216 -7.23 16.62 3.97
CA PRO A 216 -7.22 15.74 5.13
C PRO A 216 -8.47 15.98 5.98
N ALA A 217 -8.84 14.98 6.78
CA ALA A 217 -9.86 15.17 7.81
C ALA A 217 -9.36 16.18 8.87
N ASP A 218 -10.27 16.98 9.41
CA ASP A 218 -9.98 17.84 10.55
C ASP A 218 -9.58 16.98 11.78
N PRO A 219 -8.37 17.14 12.36
CA PRO A 219 -7.89 16.28 13.43
C PRO A 219 -8.79 16.30 14.68
N GLU A 220 -9.24 17.49 15.11
CA GLU A 220 -10.08 17.62 16.30
C GLU A 220 -11.40 16.86 16.14
N THR A 221 -12.04 17.03 14.98
CA THR A 221 -13.30 16.36 14.66
C THR A 221 -13.11 14.85 14.51
N TYR A 222 -12.07 14.41 13.79
CA TYR A 222 -11.79 13.00 13.51
C TYR A 222 -11.47 12.24 14.79
N TYR A 223 -10.45 12.66 15.54
CA TYR A 223 -10.05 11.99 16.77
C TYR A 223 -11.06 12.21 17.89
N GLY A 224 -11.75 13.36 17.95
CA GLY A 224 -12.84 13.58 18.89
C GLY A 224 -13.99 12.59 18.69
N THR A 225 -14.29 12.22 17.44
CA THR A 225 -15.30 11.20 17.13
C THR A 225 -14.82 9.81 17.50
N LEU A 226 -13.57 9.47 17.19
CA LEU A 226 -12.95 8.20 17.61
C LEU A 226 -12.90 8.07 19.14
N ASN A 227 -12.56 9.12 19.86
CA ASN A 227 -12.50 9.09 21.32
C ASN A 227 -13.86 8.77 21.95
N ARG A 228 -14.96 9.31 21.43
CA ARG A 228 -16.32 8.96 21.91
C ARG A 228 -16.64 7.48 21.68
N LEU A 229 -16.23 6.93 20.53
CA LEU A 229 -16.36 5.50 20.27
C LEU A 229 -15.52 4.68 21.24
N PHE A 230 -14.27 5.09 21.48
CA PHE A 230 -13.38 4.41 22.40
C PHE A 230 -13.92 4.44 23.83
N ASP A 231 -14.39 5.58 24.32
CA ASP A 231 -15.02 5.71 25.64
C ASP A 231 -16.18 4.70 25.78
N HIS A 232 -17.06 4.65 24.78
CA HIS A 232 -18.17 3.71 24.77
C HIS A 232 -17.74 2.23 24.78
N LEU A 233 -16.72 1.88 24.00
CA LEU A 233 -16.18 0.52 23.96
C LEU A 233 -15.52 0.14 25.30
N GLU A 234 -14.75 1.05 25.89
CA GLU A 234 -14.08 0.81 27.17
C GLU A 234 -15.09 0.68 28.32
N GLU A 235 -16.12 1.53 28.36
CA GLU A 235 -17.20 1.48 29.35
C GLU A 235 -18.05 0.19 29.24
N SER A 236 -18.37 -0.23 28.01
CA SER A 236 -19.24 -1.40 27.78
C SER A 236 -18.53 -2.74 27.97
N THR A 237 -17.21 -2.80 27.72
CA THR A 237 -16.44 -4.05 27.76
C THR A 237 -15.53 -4.17 28.99
N GLY A 238 -15.15 -3.04 29.60
CA GLY A 238 -14.09 -2.96 30.61
C GLY A 238 -12.67 -3.17 30.05
N TRP A 239 -12.49 -3.26 28.73
CA TRP A 239 -11.20 -3.47 28.07
C TRP A 239 -10.57 -2.13 27.71
N LYS A 240 -9.24 -2.07 27.67
CA LYS A 240 -8.53 -0.83 27.30
C LYS A 240 -8.33 -0.73 25.79
N VAL A 241 -8.41 0.49 25.26
CA VAL A 241 -8.07 0.78 23.86
C VAL A 241 -6.59 1.17 23.76
N VAL A 242 -5.88 0.51 22.84
CA VAL A 242 -4.51 0.86 22.43
C VAL A 242 -4.51 1.16 20.93
N ILE A 243 -3.78 2.20 20.56
CA ILE A 243 -3.67 2.66 19.17
C ILE A 243 -2.41 2.07 18.55
N ALA A 244 -2.58 1.21 17.53
CA ALA A 244 -1.50 0.76 16.67
C ALA A 244 -1.27 1.83 15.59
N ALA A 245 -0.27 2.67 15.80
CA ALA A 245 0.05 3.82 14.95
C ALA A 245 0.43 3.37 13.53
N HIS A 246 0.03 4.15 12.52
CA HIS A 246 0.58 3.97 11.19
C HIS A 246 2.11 4.24 11.21
N PRO A 247 2.95 3.50 10.45
CA PRO A 247 4.41 3.68 10.48
C PRO A 247 4.89 5.09 10.10
N ARG A 248 4.05 5.85 9.38
CA ARG A 248 4.30 7.25 8.99
C ARG A 248 3.68 8.28 9.92
N SER A 249 2.99 7.86 10.99
CA SER A 249 2.44 8.78 11.97
C SER A 249 3.57 9.43 12.76
N ASP A 250 3.43 10.71 13.06
CA ASP A 250 4.26 11.40 14.06
C ASP A 250 3.60 11.18 15.44
N PRO A 251 4.21 10.38 16.33
CA PRO A 251 3.61 10.07 17.63
C PRO A 251 3.37 11.30 18.50
N ASP A 252 4.25 12.30 18.42
CA ASP A 252 4.14 13.53 19.20
C ASP A 252 2.96 14.37 18.70
N GLN A 253 2.73 14.37 17.38
CA GLN A 253 1.59 15.04 16.77
C GLN A 253 0.26 14.38 17.12
N ILE A 254 0.15 13.06 17.00
CA ILE A 254 -1.14 12.38 17.13
C ILE A 254 -1.52 12.11 18.58
N SER A 255 -0.56 11.93 19.49
CA SER A 255 -0.82 11.64 20.91
C SER A 255 -1.67 12.69 21.61
N ALA A 256 -1.54 13.96 21.20
CA ALA A 256 -2.34 15.08 21.71
C ALA A 256 -3.87 14.88 21.52
N PHE A 257 -4.27 14.07 20.54
CA PHE A 257 -5.67 13.85 20.18
C PHE A 257 -6.25 12.55 20.74
N LEU A 258 -5.46 11.69 21.38
CA LEU A 258 -5.88 10.33 21.76
C LEU A 258 -6.39 10.21 23.20
N ALA A 259 -6.65 11.34 23.86
CA ALA A 259 -7.15 11.41 25.24
C ALA A 259 -6.34 10.55 26.23
N GLY A 260 -5.01 10.50 26.06
CA GLY A 260 -4.09 9.74 26.92
C GLY A 260 -4.04 8.23 26.67
N ARG A 261 -4.70 7.72 25.62
CA ARG A 261 -4.62 6.29 25.26
C ARG A 261 -3.22 5.92 24.77
N PRO A 262 -2.72 4.71 25.08
CA PRO A 262 -1.40 4.28 24.63
C PRO A 262 -1.33 4.22 23.11
N LEU A 263 -0.25 4.77 22.56
CA LEU A 263 0.07 4.75 21.15
C LEU A 263 1.34 3.92 20.95
N VAL A 264 1.30 2.95 20.04
CA VAL A 264 2.41 2.04 19.80
C VAL A 264 2.67 1.94 18.30
N ILE A 265 3.91 2.16 17.90
CA ILE A 265 4.39 2.03 16.53
C ILE A 265 5.14 0.71 16.35
N ASP A 266 5.12 0.15 15.13
CA ASP A 266 5.88 -1.05 14.73
C ASP A 266 5.62 -2.34 15.56
N LYS A 267 4.45 -2.41 16.21
CA LYS A 267 4.01 -3.57 17.02
C LYS A 267 2.59 -4.04 16.70
N THR A 268 2.09 -3.70 15.52
CA THR A 268 0.69 -3.94 15.13
C THR A 268 0.30 -5.41 15.23
N ILE A 269 1.14 -6.33 14.73
CA ILE A 269 0.81 -7.76 14.77
C ILE A 269 0.84 -8.32 16.20
N GLU A 270 1.79 -7.93 17.04
CA GLU A 270 1.85 -8.36 18.44
C GLU A 270 0.64 -7.86 19.23
N LEU A 271 0.23 -6.61 18.98
CA LEU A 271 -0.98 -6.04 19.58
C LEU A 271 -2.24 -6.80 19.12
N VAL A 272 -2.39 -7.00 17.81
CA VAL A 272 -3.53 -7.74 17.24
C VAL A 272 -3.59 -9.17 17.77
N GLN A 273 -2.46 -9.88 17.89
CA GLN A 273 -2.41 -11.23 18.44
C GLN A 273 -2.90 -11.30 19.88
N LYS A 274 -2.60 -10.28 20.70
CA LYS A 274 -3.02 -10.23 22.10
C LYS A 274 -4.41 -9.63 22.30
N SER A 275 -4.98 -8.95 21.31
CA SER A 275 -6.29 -8.30 21.47
C SER A 275 -7.45 -9.28 21.51
N ARG A 276 -8.58 -8.80 22.05
CA ARG A 276 -9.90 -9.45 21.96
C ARG A 276 -10.80 -8.83 20.90
N LEU A 277 -10.52 -7.59 20.52
CA LEU A 277 -11.22 -6.87 19.45
C LEU A 277 -10.22 -6.02 18.68
N VAL A 278 -10.35 -6.00 17.36
CA VAL A 278 -9.63 -5.09 16.47
C VAL A 278 -10.64 -4.11 15.86
N VAL A 279 -10.33 -2.83 15.91
CA VAL A 279 -11.17 -1.73 15.41
C VAL A 279 -10.37 -0.97 14.35
N GLY A 280 -11.03 -0.50 13.30
CA GLY A 280 -10.37 0.29 12.26
C GLY A 280 -11.32 0.60 11.11
N HIS A 281 -10.79 1.19 10.04
CA HIS A 281 -11.56 1.57 8.85
C HIS A 281 -11.07 0.86 7.57
N ALA A 282 -10.10 1.42 6.85
CA ALA A 282 -9.63 0.96 5.54
C ALA A 282 -8.16 0.45 5.56
N SER A 283 -7.65 0.06 6.73
CA SER A 283 -6.26 -0.35 6.90
C SER A 283 -5.98 -1.74 6.34
N THR A 284 -4.87 -1.88 5.62
CA THR A 284 -4.33 -3.20 5.22
C THR A 284 -3.94 -4.07 6.41
N ALA A 285 -3.71 -3.46 7.58
CA ALA A 285 -3.39 -4.19 8.81
C ALA A 285 -4.53 -5.08 9.32
N PHE A 286 -5.76 -4.94 8.80
CA PHE A 286 -6.83 -5.91 9.06
C PHE A 286 -6.47 -7.34 8.65
N ASN A 287 -5.55 -7.52 7.71
CA ASN A 287 -5.05 -8.85 7.37
C ASN A 287 -4.45 -9.57 8.59
N TYR A 288 -3.80 -8.86 9.53
CA TYR A 288 -3.37 -9.46 10.79
C TYR A 288 -4.53 -9.97 11.63
N ALA A 289 -5.65 -9.24 11.66
CA ALA A 289 -6.84 -9.66 12.39
C ALA A 289 -7.43 -10.94 11.78
N VAL A 290 -7.46 -11.03 10.44
CA VAL A 290 -7.89 -12.24 9.71
C VAL A 290 -6.97 -13.42 10.03
N LEU A 291 -5.65 -13.24 9.90
CA LEU A 291 -4.65 -14.29 10.17
C LEU A 291 -4.68 -14.77 11.63
N CYS A 292 -4.97 -13.88 12.57
CA CYS A 292 -5.09 -14.18 13.99
C CYS A 292 -6.52 -14.57 14.42
N ARG A 293 -7.48 -14.64 13.48
CA ARG A 293 -8.90 -14.93 13.70
C ARG A 293 -9.52 -14.07 14.81
N LYS A 294 -9.25 -12.77 14.78
CA LYS A 294 -9.74 -11.81 15.78
C LYS A 294 -11.11 -11.26 15.39
N PRO A 295 -12.02 -11.06 16.36
CA PRO A 295 -13.20 -10.23 16.14
C PRO A 295 -12.79 -8.84 15.66
N THR A 296 -13.46 -8.34 14.63
CA THR A 296 -13.18 -7.04 13.99
C THR A 296 -14.42 -6.17 13.97
N LEU A 297 -14.26 -4.90 14.31
CA LEU A 297 -15.26 -3.84 14.14
C LEU A 297 -14.76 -2.85 13.09
N PHE A 298 -15.50 -2.76 11.97
CA PHE A 298 -15.26 -1.74 10.96
C PHE A 298 -16.02 -0.47 11.32
N VAL A 299 -15.32 0.65 11.31
CA VAL A 299 -15.86 1.98 11.64
C VAL A 299 -15.97 2.79 10.36
N THR A 300 -17.11 3.45 10.15
CA THR A 300 -17.27 4.52 9.17
C THR A 300 -17.71 5.78 9.88
N MET A 301 -17.39 6.92 9.29
CA MET A 301 -17.82 8.24 9.73
C MET A 301 -17.78 9.19 8.55
N ASP A 302 -18.58 10.26 8.59
CA ASP A 302 -18.66 11.26 7.53
C ASP A 302 -17.27 11.77 7.12
N GLN A 303 -16.36 11.94 8.08
CA GLN A 303 -14.99 12.41 7.85
C GLN A 303 -14.20 11.46 6.94
N ILE A 304 -14.43 10.15 7.05
CA ILE A 304 -13.80 9.13 6.20
C ILE A 304 -14.46 9.12 4.82
N GLU A 305 -15.79 9.22 4.75
CA GLU A 305 -16.55 9.20 3.50
C GLU A 305 -16.32 10.45 2.63
N HIS A 306 -16.21 11.62 3.26
CA HIS A 306 -15.94 12.88 2.58
C HIS A 306 -14.57 12.91 1.91
N VAL A 307 -13.58 12.27 2.52
CA VAL A 307 -12.21 12.22 2.01
C VAL A 307 -12.03 11.12 0.95
N THR A 308 -12.79 10.01 1.05
CA THR A 308 -12.77 8.90 0.07
C THR A 308 -13.67 9.14 -1.15
N GLY A 309 -14.41 10.24 -1.20
CA GLY A 309 -15.24 10.64 -2.34
C GLY A 309 -16.50 9.81 -2.55
N LYS A 310 -16.87 8.96 -1.57
CA LYS A 310 -18.11 8.19 -1.56
C LYS A 310 -19.15 8.98 -0.79
N ARG A 311 -19.94 9.82 -1.46
CA ARG A 311 -21.22 10.26 -0.90
C ARG A 311 -22.26 9.19 -1.21
N GLY A 312 -22.87 8.64 -0.15
CA GLY A 312 -24.13 7.90 -0.25
C GLY A 312 -25.29 8.78 -0.65
#